data_AF-A0A967TDB2-F1
#
_entry.id   AF-A0A967TDB2-F1
#
_cell.length_a   1.000
_cell.length_b   1.000
_cell.length_c   1.000
_cell.angle_alpha   90.00
_cell.angle_beta   90.00
_cell.angle_gamma   90.00
#
_symmetry.space_group_name_H-M   'P 1'
#
loop_
_entity.id
_entity.type
_entity.pdbx_description
1 polymer ?
#
loop_
_entity_poly.entity_id
_entity_poly.type
_entity_poly.pdbx_seq_one_letter_code
_entity_poly.pdbx_strand_id
1 'polypeptide(L)' 'MTALNPVFNVEDQVGEAIRIHQHLRGRSLVDRIIHALRQVRIPAAESRMKDYPHQLSGGMRQRVVGAIGISCA' A
#
# COMPACT_ATOMS: atom_id res chain seq x y z
N MET A 1 -1.27 -9.72 16.04
CA MET A 1 -1.94 -8.51 15.51
C MET A 1 -1.14 -7.93 14.34
N THR A 2 -1.03 -8.66 13.24
CA THR A 2 -0.48 -8.12 12.00
C THR A 2 -1.65 -7.63 11.16
N ALA A 3 -1.77 -6.32 10.98
CA ALA A 3 -2.83 -5.70 10.19
C ALA A 3 -2.67 -5.91 8.67
N LEU A 4 -1.52 -6.45 8.24
CA LEU A 4 -1.26 -6.83 6.85
C LEU A 4 -1.30 -8.35 6.71
N ASN A 5 -1.92 -8.83 5.63
CA ASN A 5 -1.93 -10.23 5.26
C ASN A 5 -0.56 -10.62 4.69
N PRO A 6 0.13 -11.64 5.25
CA PRO A 6 1.48 -12.01 4.83
C PRO A 6 1.56 -12.67 3.44
N VAL A 7 0.44 -13.13 2.88
CA VAL A 7 0.38 -13.81 1.57
C VAL A 7 0.34 -12.82 0.41
N PHE A 8 -0.03 -11.57 0.68
CA PHE A 8 -0.15 -10.51 -0.32
C PHE A 8 0.96 -9.48 -0.17
N ASN A 9 1.39 -8.90 -1.28
CA ASN A 9 2.35 -7.80 -1.25
C ASN A 9 1.63 -6.48 -0.87
N VAL A 10 2.40 -5.39 -0.76
CA VAL A 10 1.86 -4.06 -0.43
C VAL A 10 0.92 -3.53 -1.51
N GLU A 11 1.26 -3.72 -2.79
CA GLU A 11 0.46 -3.29 -3.94
C GLU A 11 -0.93 -3.95 -3.93
N ASP A 12 -1.00 -5.24 -3.65
CA ASP A 12 -2.25 -5.99 -3.57
C ASP A 12 -3.17 -5.39 -2.50
N GLN A 13 -2.62 -5.16 -1.30
CA GLN A 13 -3.39 -4.73 -0.12
C GLN A 13 -3.80 -3.25 -0.18
N VAL A 14 -2.88 -2.36 -0.57
CA VAL A 14 -3.19 -0.92 -0.77
C VAL A 14 -4.05 -0.74 -2.02
N GLY A 15 -3.73 -1.47 -3.07
CA GLY A 15 -4.45 -1.44 -4.34
C GLY A 15 -5.88 -1.92 -4.21
N GLU A 16 -6.16 -2.93 -3.39
CA GLU A 16 -7.53 -3.40 -3.12
C GLU A 16 -8.41 -2.28 -2.57
N ALA A 17 -7.96 -1.57 -1.53
CA ALA A 17 -8.69 -0.45 -0.96
C ALA A 17 -8.96 0.65 -2.01
N ILE A 18 -7.95 1.06 -2.78
CA ILE A 18 -8.12 2.06 -3.85
C ILE A 18 -9.10 1.57 -4.92
N ARG A 19 -9.02 0.29 -5.32
CA ARG A 19 -9.87 -0.29 -6.36
C ARG A 19 -11.34 -0.39 -5.93
N ILE A 20 -11.60 -0.62 -4.64
CA ILE A 20 -12.94 -0.66 -4.06
C ILE A 20 -13.54 0.74 -3.97
N HIS A 21 -12.79 1.72 -3.47
CA HIS A 21 -13.31 3.06 -3.17
C HIS A 21 -13.24 4.06 -4.33
N GLN A 22 -12.28 3.92 -5.25
CA GLN A 22 -12.03 4.89 -6.33
C GLN A 22 -12.19 4.30 -7.73
N HIS A 23 -12.50 3.00 -7.85
CA HIS A 23 -12.69 2.29 -9.12
C HIS A 23 -11.52 2.37 -10.12
N LEU A 24 -10.32 2.74 -9.68
CA LEU A 24 -9.13 2.83 -10.52
C LEU A 24 -8.58 1.44 -10.91
N ARG A 25 -7.97 1.33 -12.10
CA ARG A 25 -7.42 0.09 -12.67
C ARG A 25 -6.16 0.37 -13.50
N GLY A 26 -5.35 -0.67 -13.73
CA GLY A 26 -4.16 -0.57 -14.57
C GLY A 26 -3.17 0.48 -14.07
N ARG A 27 -2.63 1.30 -14.97
CA ARG A 27 -1.60 2.30 -14.63
C ARG A 27 -2.09 3.34 -13.62
N SER A 28 -3.34 3.81 -13.71
CA SER A 28 -3.87 4.81 -12.77
C SER A 28 -3.99 4.28 -11.34
N LEU A 29 -4.24 2.97 -11.17
CA LEU A 29 -4.22 2.33 -9.87
C LEU A 29 -2.80 2.30 -9.29
N VAL A 30 -1.81 1.91 -10.11
CA VAL A 30 -0.40 1.87 -9.70
C VAL A 30 0.09 3.25 -9.28
N ASP A 31 -0.23 4.28 -10.06
CA ASP A 31 0.15 5.67 -9.74
C ASP A 31 -0.48 6.13 -8.42
N ARG A 32 -1.74 5.77 -8.15
CA ARG A 32 -2.41 6.10 -6.89
C ARG A 32 -1.82 5.34 -5.69
N ILE A 33 -1.45 4.08 -5.86
CA ILE A 33 -0.75 3.29 -4.82
C ILE A 33 0.57 3.97 -4.46
N ILE A 34 1.40 4.30 -5.46
CA ILE A 34 2.68 4.98 -5.25
C ILE A 34 2.46 6.32 -4.53
N HIS A 35 1.45 7.08 -4.94
CA HIS A 35 1.10 8.33 -4.29
C HIS A 35 0.74 8.12 -2.80
N ALA A 36 -0.14 7.17 -2.49
CA ALA A 36 -0.55 6.87 -1.11
C ALA A 36 0.64 6.43 -0.24
N LEU A 37 1.53 5.57 -0.76
CA LEU A 37 2.74 5.14 -0.07
C LEU A 37 3.70 6.31 0.20
N ARG A 38 3.82 7.26 -0.73
CA ARG A 38 4.63 8.49 -0.53
C ARG A 38 4.02 9.40 0.55
N GLN A 39 2.69 9.53 0.62
CA GLN A 39 2.02 10.34 1.65
C GLN A 39 2.34 9.86 3.07
N VAL A 40 2.42 8.54 3.26
CA VAL A 40 2.82 7.95 4.55
C VAL A 40 4.34 7.78 4.70
N ARG A 41 5.14 8.39 3.82
CA ARG A 41 6.61 8.37 3.86
C ARG A 41 7.23 6.97 3.74
N ILE A 42 6.69 6.08 2.91
CA ILE A 42 7.41 4.85 2.53
C ILE A 42 8.53 5.24 1.54
N PRO A 43 9.81 4.97 1.86
CA PRO A 43 10.91 5.27 0.95
C PRO A 43 10.88 4.32 -0.24
N ALA A 44 11.33 4.77 -1.42
CA ALA A 44 11.33 3.98 -2.66
C ALA A 44 10.00 3.25 -2.90
N ALA A 45 8.88 3.99 -2.82
CA ALA A 45 7.52 3.45 -2.87
C ALA A 45 7.28 2.53 -4.08
N GLU A 46 7.89 2.85 -5.22
CA GLU A 46 7.80 2.12 -6.49
C GLU A 46 8.40 0.71 -6.42
N SER A 47 9.47 0.53 -5.64
CA SER A 47 10.02 -0.81 -5.40
C SER A 47 9.34 -1.47 -4.21
N ARG A 48 9.11 -0.72 -3.13
CA ARG A 48 8.51 -1.23 -1.88
C ARG A 48 7.06 -1.66 -2.01
N MET A 49 6.32 -1.20 -3.02
CA MET A 49 4.97 -1.72 -3.29
C MET A 49 4.98 -3.22 -3.64
N LYS A 50 6.10 -3.75 -4.14
CA LYS A 50 6.25 -5.19 -4.46
C LYS A 50 6.70 -6.02 -3.25
N ASP A 51 7.07 -5.37 -2.14
CA ASP A 51 7.50 -6.08 -0.94
C ASP A 51 6.31 -6.74 -0.24
N TYR A 52 6.59 -7.88 0.39
CA TYR A 52 5.70 -8.56 1.32
C TYR A 52 5.89 -8.03 2.75
N PRO A 53 4.90 -8.19 3.66
CA PRO A 53 4.98 -7.65 5.02
C PRO A 53 6.21 -8.07 5.84
N HIS A 54 6.77 -9.25 5.58
CA HIS A 54 7.96 -9.75 6.26
C HIS A 54 9.26 -9.05 5.80
N GLN A 55 9.25 -8.39 4.63
CA GLN A 55 10.37 -7.62 4.09
C GLN A 55 10.39 -6.16 4.59
N LEU A 56 9.33 -5.74 5.28
CA LEU A 56 9.18 -4.39 5.82
C LEU A 56 9.55 -4.34 7.30
N SER A 57 10.13 -3.22 7.73
CA SER A 57 10.32 -2.95 9.16
C SER A 57 8.96 -2.77 9.87
N GLY A 58 8.92 -2.91 11.19
CA GLY A 58 7.69 -2.72 11.96
C GLY A 58 7.03 -1.35 11.72
N GLY A 59 7.82 -0.28 11.69
CA GLY A 59 7.33 1.06 11.38
C GLY A 59 6.94 1.26 9.91
N MET A 60 7.49 0.50 8.98
CA MET A 60 7.00 0.50 7.59
C MET A 60 5.65 -0.21 7.48
N ARG A 61 5.46 -1.35 8.15
CA ARG A 61 4.16 -2.04 8.19
C ARG A 61 3.05 -1.14 8.73
N GLN A 62 3.30 -0.40 9.82
CA GLN A 62 2.34 0.57 10.35
C GLN A 62 2.00 1.68 9.36
N ARG A 63 3.00 2.21 8.65
CA ARG A 63 2.79 3.22 7.61
C ARG A 63 1.95 2.69 6.44
N VAL A 64 2.17 1.45 5.99
CA VAL A 64 1.34 0.82 4.95
C VAL A 64 -0.13 0.70 5.40
N VAL A 65 -0.38 0.35 6.67
CA VAL A 65 -1.76 0.35 7.22
C VAL A 65 -2.36 1.76 7.17
N GLY A 66 -1.56 2.79 7.49
CA GLY A 66 -1.96 4.19 7.30
C GLY A 66 -2.29 4.52 5.84
N ALA A 67 -1.52 3.99 4.87
CA ALA A 67 -1.75 4.20 3.45
C ALA A 67 -3.11 3.61 3.01
N ILE A 68 -3.45 2.42 3.52
CA ILE A 68 -4.76 1.80 3.31
C ILE A 68 -5.87 2.70 3.87
N GLY A 69 -5.71 3.21 5.10
CA GLY A 69 -6.71 4.09 5.72
C GLY A 69 -6.97 5.39 4.96
N ILE A 70 -5.92 6.05 4.45
CA ILE A 70 -6.07 7.28 3.65
C ILE A 70 -6.51 7.01 2.20
N SER A 71 -6.44 5.76 1.73
CA SER A 71 -6.85 5.40 0.37
C SER A 71 -8.37 5.41 0.19
N CYS A 72 -9.13 5.42 1.28
CA CYS A 72 -10.59 5.49 1.29
C CYS A 72 -11.14 6.92 1.25
N ALA A 73 -10.28 7.93 1.42
CA ALA A 73 -10.64 9.35 1.34
C ALA A 73 -10.35 9.94 -0.05
#